data_AF-A0A8R1E843-F1
#
_entry.id   AF-A0A8R1E843-F1
#
_cell.length_a   1.000
_cell.length_b   1.000
_cell.length_c   1.000
_cell.angle_alpha   90.00
_cell.angle_beta   90.00
_cell.angle_gamma   90.00
#
_symmetry.space_group_name_H-M   'P 1'
#
loop_
_entity.id
_entity.type
_entity.pdbx_description
1 polymer ?
#
loop_
_entity_poly.entity_id
_entity_poly.type
_entity_poly.pdbx_seq_one_letter_code
_entity_poly.pdbx_strand_id
1 'polypeptide(L)'
;MFERKLADTNKVHQLLQHVYATSAPVVVYRIGRQKEDGRLRLLKVVMSIQFAQRDLLKKAHKLKTLCGAGGRPIFLRPSMPPEELAQYYENRRRNSPNQSQATNANATPLQQRKDTPMDQKN
;
A
#
# COMPACT_ATOMS: atom_id res chain seq x y z
N MET A 1 -6.35 -14.23 19.54
CA MET A 1 -5.30 -13.79 18.58
C MET A 1 -5.05 -14.82 17.47
N PHE A 2 -5.04 -16.12 17.76
CA PHE A 2 -4.76 -17.19 16.80
C PHE A 2 -5.75 -17.32 15.63
N GLU A 3 -7.05 -17.10 15.89
CA GLU A 3 -8.10 -17.24 14.86
C GLU A 3 -7.89 -16.32 13.66
N ARG A 4 -7.44 -15.07 13.89
CA ARG A 4 -7.14 -14.13 12.80
C ARG A 4 -5.95 -14.56 11.97
N LYS A 5 -4.91 -15.13 12.61
CA LYS A 5 -3.74 -15.66 11.90
C LYS A 5 -4.12 -16.84 11.01
N LEU A 6 -4.96 -17.74 11.53
CA LEU A 6 -5.47 -18.87 10.77
C LEU A 6 -6.33 -18.41 9.59
N ALA A 7 -7.22 -17.43 9.80
CA ALA A 7 -8.02 -16.84 8.74
C ALA A 7 -7.17 -16.19 7.65
N ASP A 8 -6.10 -15.48 8.02
CA ASP A 8 -5.14 -14.89 7.09
C ASP A 8 -4.44 -15.97 6.26
N THR A 9 -3.93 -17.02 6.91
CA THR A 9 -3.28 -18.15 6.23
C THR A 9 -4.24 -18.83 5.26
N ASN A 10 -5.47 -19.14 5.68
CA ASN A 10 -6.48 -19.77 4.84
C ASN A 10 -6.82 -18.89 3.62
N LYS A 11 -6.94 -17.57 3.82
CA LYS A 11 -7.21 -16.66 2.72
C LYS A 11 -6.05 -16.58 1.74
N VAL A 12 -4.81 -16.54 2.22
CA VAL A 12 -3.62 -16.60 1.36
C VAL A 12 -3.58 -17.91 0.58
N HIS A 13 -3.90 -19.05 1.19
CA HIS A 13 -4.00 -20.33 0.47
C HIS A 13 -5.04 -20.28 -0.67
N GLN A 14 -6.23 -19.72 -0.43
CA GLN A 14 -7.24 -19.54 -1.48
C GLN A 14 -6.74 -18.64 -2.62
N LEU A 15 -6.03 -17.55 -2.29
CA LEU A 15 -5.44 -16.66 -3.29
C LEU A 15 -4.38 -17.38 -4.14
N LEU A 16 -3.51 -18.16 -3.50
CA LEU A 16 -2.46 -18.91 -4.18
C LEU A 16 -3.04 -20.01 -5.08
N GLN A 17 -4.12 -20.67 -4.66
CA GLN A 17 -4.85 -21.62 -5.51
C GLN A 17 -5.44 -20.93 -6.74
N HIS A 18 -6.07 -19.77 -6.56
CA HIS A 18 -6.65 -19.00 -7.68
C HIS A 18 -5.60 -18.59 -8.72
N VAL A 19 -4.39 -18.27 -8.27
CA VAL A 19 -3.29 -17.85 -9.14
C VAL A 19 -2.52 -19.06 -9.72
N TYR A 20 -2.87 -20.29 -9.35
CA TYR A 20 -2.13 -21.51 -9.70
C TYR A 20 -0.66 -21.41 -9.28
N ALA A 21 -0.43 -21.06 -8.00
CA ALA A 21 0.90 -21.02 -7.42
C ALA A 21 1.49 -22.42 -7.25
N THR A 22 2.81 -22.53 -7.43
CA THR A 22 3.54 -23.82 -7.42
C THR A 22 3.87 -24.33 -6.01
N SER A 23 3.77 -23.47 -4.98
CA SER A 23 4.11 -23.83 -3.60
C SER A 23 3.18 -23.14 -2.60
N ALA A 24 3.00 -23.79 -1.46
CA ALA A 24 2.41 -23.19 -0.27
C ALA A 24 3.33 -22.10 0.32
N PRO A 25 2.75 -21.13 1.06
CA PRO A 25 3.52 -20.16 1.83
C PRO A 25 4.05 -20.81 3.10
N VAL A 26 5.25 -20.40 3.55
CA VAL A 26 5.85 -20.88 4.80
C VAL A 26 5.29 -20.09 5.98
N VAL A 27 5.25 -18.77 5.85
CA VAL A 27 4.79 -17.87 6.92
C VAL A 27 3.94 -16.75 6.34
N VAL A 28 2.84 -16.44 7.03
CA VAL A 28 1.99 -15.29 6.74
C VAL A 28 1.85 -14.45 8.01
N TYR A 29 2.10 -13.15 7.89
CA TYR A 29 1.96 -12.21 9.00
C TYR A 29 1.60 -10.80 8.53
N ARG A 30 0.96 -10.01 9.40
CA ARG A 30 0.58 -8.62 9.11
C ARG A 30 1.71 -7.66 9.47
N ILE A 31 2.02 -6.72 8.58
CA ILE A 31 2.99 -5.65 8.82
C ILE A 31 2.28 -4.40 9.36
N GLY A 32 3.00 -3.59 10.17
CA GLY A 32 2.59 -2.24 10.59
C GLY A 32 1.73 -2.20 11.84
N ARG A 33 1.16 -1.04 12.16
CA ARG A 33 0.18 -0.89 13.25
C ARG A 33 -1.24 -1.06 12.72
N GLN A 34 -2.17 -1.44 13.60
CA GLN A 34 -3.59 -1.39 13.26
C GLN A 34 -3.98 0.07 13.00
N LYS A 35 -4.61 0.31 11.85
CA LYS A 35 -5.10 1.64 11.49
C LYS A 35 -6.47 1.85 12.13
N GLU A 36 -6.71 3.05 12.64
CA GLU A 36 -8.00 3.46 13.21
C GLU A 36 -9.09 3.53 12.12
N ASP A 37 -8.71 3.87 10.89
CA ASP A 37 -9.58 3.94 9.70
C ASP A 37 -10.26 2.60 9.28
N GLY A 38 -10.07 1.51 10.04
CA GLY A 38 -10.56 0.17 9.67
C GLY A 38 -9.90 -0.44 8.43
N ARG A 39 -8.91 0.24 7.82
CA ARG A 39 -8.22 -0.24 6.62
C ARG A 39 -7.42 -1.51 6.92
N LEU A 40 -7.52 -2.48 6.01
CA LEU A 40 -6.77 -3.73 6.10
C LEU A 40 -5.26 -3.47 6.10
N ARG A 41 -4.55 -4.18 6.98
CA ARG A 41 -3.09 -4.15 7.07
C ARG A 41 -2.47 -4.90 5.90
N LEU A 42 -1.24 -4.52 5.55
CA LEU A 42 -0.46 -5.28 4.58
C LEU A 42 -0.10 -6.65 5.16
N LEU A 43 -0.30 -7.71 4.38
CA LEU A 43 0.19 -9.04 4.70
C LEU A 43 1.54 -9.29 4.01
N LYS A 44 2.50 -9.83 4.75
CA LYS A 44 3.72 -10.40 4.22
C LYS A 44 3.58 -11.91 4.15
N VAL A 45 3.87 -12.43 2.96
CA VAL A 45 3.88 -13.86 2.66
C VAL A 45 5.32 -14.25 2.37
N VAL A 46 5.82 -15.22 3.11
CA VAL A 46 7.15 -15.80 2.92
C VAL A 46 6.97 -17.09 2.14
N MET A 47 7.59 -17.18 0.97
CA MET A 47 7.61 -18.39 0.15
C MET A 47 8.78 -19.29 0.56
N SER A 48 8.66 -20.59 0.28
CA SER A 48 9.69 -21.59 0.58
C SER A 48 10.94 -21.41 -0.27
N ILE A 49 10.76 -21.00 -1.54
CA ILE A 49 11.84 -20.87 -2.52
C ILE A 49 11.68 -19.59 -3.35
N GLN A 50 12.81 -19.02 -3.78
CA GLN A 50 12.83 -17.82 -4.62
C GLN A 50 12.13 -18.03 -5.97
N PHE A 51 12.23 -19.23 -6.55
CA PHE A 51 11.55 -19.58 -7.79
C PHE A 51 10.03 -19.41 -7.68
N ALA A 52 9.41 -19.96 -6.63
CA ALA A 52 7.98 -19.85 -6.38
C ALA A 52 7.54 -18.40 -6.17
N GLN A 53 8.36 -17.57 -5.52
CA GLN A 53 8.11 -16.14 -5.41
C GLN A 53 8.09 -15.45 -6.78
N ARG A 54 9.09 -15.71 -7.64
CA ARG A 54 9.15 -15.10 -8.98
C ARG A 54 8.00 -15.55 -9.87
N ASP A 55 7.66 -16.83 -9.84
CA ASP A 55 6.52 -17.38 -10.57
C ASP A 55 5.19 -16.75 -10.12
N LEU A 56 4.98 -16.65 -8.81
CA LEU A 56 3.80 -16.01 -8.24
C LEU A 56 3.66 -14.54 -8.67
N LEU A 57 4.77 -13.78 -8.68
CA LEU A 57 4.79 -12.39 -9.10
C LEU A 57 4.46 -12.21 -10.58
N LYS A 58 4.86 -13.12 -11.46
CA LYS A 58 4.47 -13.11 -12.89
C LYS A 58 2.95 -13.26 -13.05
N LYS A 59 2.35 -14.09 -12.21
CA LYS A 59 0.91 -14.39 -12.23
C LYS A 59 0.07 -13.40 -11.43
N ALA A 60 0.69 -12.42 -10.76
CA ALA A 60 0.02 -11.43 -9.90
C ALA A 60 -1.07 -10.61 -10.62
N HIS A 61 -0.96 -10.41 -11.94
CA HIS A 61 -1.97 -9.70 -12.72
C HIS A 61 -3.35 -10.36 -12.66
N LYS A 62 -3.42 -11.69 -12.43
CA LYS A 62 -4.67 -12.44 -12.27
C LYS A 62 -5.45 -12.06 -11.01
N LEU A 63 -4.80 -11.45 -10.02
CA LEU A 63 -5.46 -11.01 -8.79
C LEU A 63 -6.28 -9.72 -8.95
N LYS A 64 -6.09 -8.98 -10.05
CA LYS A 64 -6.83 -7.74 -10.30
C LYS A 64 -8.34 -7.96 -10.49
N THR A 65 -8.72 -9.13 -11.00
CA THR A 65 -10.13 -9.52 -11.19
C THR A 65 -10.75 -10.03 -9.89
N LEU A 66 -9.93 -10.39 -8.90
CA LEU A 66 -10.39 -10.88 -7.63
C LEU A 66 -10.62 -9.71 -6.65
N CYS A 67 -11.89 -9.45 -6.36
CA CYS A 67 -12.28 -8.45 -5.38
C CYS A 67 -12.15 -9.03 -3.95
N GLY A 68 -11.43 -8.33 -3.10
CA GLY A 68 -11.39 -8.58 -1.67
C GLY A 68 -12.63 -8.03 -0.95
N ALA A 69 -12.61 -8.10 0.38
CA ALA A 69 -13.64 -7.50 1.22
C ALA A 69 -13.79 -6.00 0.89
N GLY A 70 -15.01 -5.58 0.56
CA GLY A 70 -15.31 -4.18 0.17
C GLY A 70 -15.06 -3.85 -1.30
N GLY A 71 -15.04 -4.84 -2.20
CA GLY A 71 -15.01 -4.63 -3.65
C GLY A 71 -13.67 -4.13 -4.20
N ARG A 72 -12.62 -4.11 -3.38
CA ARG A 72 -11.30 -3.60 -3.78
C ARG A 72 -10.45 -4.73 -4.38
N PRO A 73 -9.77 -4.50 -5.51
CA PRO A 73 -8.87 -5.49 -6.11
C PRO A 73 -7.70 -5.80 -5.18
N ILE A 74 -7.25 -7.05 -5.21
CA ILE A 74 -6.10 -7.50 -4.43
C ILE A 74 -4.82 -7.29 -5.26
N PHE A 75 -3.82 -6.68 -4.64
CA PHE A 75 -2.53 -6.43 -5.28
C PHE A 75 -1.42 -7.22 -4.60
N LEU A 76 -0.56 -7.83 -5.41
CA LEU A 76 0.67 -8.46 -4.97
C LEU A 76 1.86 -7.70 -5.53
N ARG A 77 2.90 -7.50 -4.72
CA ARG A 77 4.16 -6.90 -5.12
C ARG A 77 5.35 -7.58 -4.44
N PRO A 78 6.58 -7.43 -4.97
CA PRO A 78 7.78 -7.83 -4.26
C PRO A 78 7.94 -7.10 -2.91
N SER A 79 8.57 -7.76 -1.94
CA SER A 79 9.06 -7.07 -0.74
C SER A 79 10.34 -6.32 -1.13
N MET A 80 10.37 -5.00 -0.92
CA MET A 80 11.50 -4.13 -1.24
C MET A 80 12.02 -3.45 0.03
N PRO A 81 13.31 -3.08 0.09
CA PRO A 81 13.86 -2.20 1.12
C PRO A 81 13.20 -0.81 1.07
N PRO A 82 13.29 -0.01 2.16
CA PRO A 82 12.61 1.28 2.26
C PRO A 82 12.92 2.26 1.12
N GLU A 83 14.18 2.33 0.69
CA GLU A 83 14.67 3.25 -0.34
C GLU A 83 14.06 2.90 -1.70
N GLU A 84 14.12 1.62 -2.09
CA GLU A 84 13.53 1.13 -3.34
C GLU A 84 12.00 1.24 -3.31
N LEU A 85 11.39 1.03 -2.14
CA LEU A 85 9.95 1.16 -1.96
C LEU A 85 9.46 2.61 -2.10
N ALA A 86 10.26 3.60 -1.67
CA ALA A 86 9.99 5.02 -1.91
C ALA A 86 10.03 5.35 -3.41
N GLN A 87 11.10 4.92 -4.11
CA GLN A 87 11.23 5.09 -5.56
C GLN A 87 10.08 4.41 -6.33
N TYR A 88 9.68 3.21 -5.92
CA TYR A 88 8.55 2.50 -6.50
C TYR A 88 7.24 3.29 -6.40
N TYR A 89 6.97 3.92 -5.26
CA TYR A 89 5.78 4.76 -5.10
C TYR A 89 5.85 6.04 -5.93
N GLU A 90 7.00 6.68 -6.02
CA GLU A 90 7.18 7.85 -6.86
C GLU A 90 6.96 7.53 -8.34
N ASN A 91 7.60 6.47 -8.84
CA ASN A 91 7.44 6.03 -10.22
C ASN A 91 5.99 5.68 -10.54
N ARG A 92 5.28 5.04 -9.59
CA ARG A 92 3.85 4.78 -9.74
C ARG A 92 3.00 6.06 -9.77
N ARG A 93 3.36 7.10 -9.00
CA ARG A 93 2.67 8.39 -9.03
C ARG A 93 2.87 9.09 -10.37
N ARG A 94 4.12 9.12 -10.88
CA ARG A 94 4.48 9.74 -12.16
C ARG A 94 3.82 9.06 -13.35
N ASN A 95 3.73 7.73 -13.33
CA ASN A 95 3.18 6.94 -14.45
C ASN A 95 1.66 6.71 -14.35
N SER A 96 0.97 7.35 -13.40
CA SER A 96 -0.49 7.26 -13.29
C SER A 96 -1.13 8.17 -14.34
N PRO A 97 -1.94 7.65 -15.29
CA PRO A 97 -2.51 8.45 -16.38
C PRO A 97 -3.45 9.58 -15.91
N ASN A 98 -3.89 9.54 -14.64
CA ASN A 98 -4.81 10.52 -14.05
C ASN A 98 -4.13 11.58 -13.18
N GLN A 99 -2.82 11.78 -13.26
CA GLN A 99 -2.21 12.98 -12.66
C GLN A 99 -2.38 14.17 -13.60
N SER A 100 -3.63 14.65 -13.72
CA SER A 100 -3.84 16.07 -13.96
C SER A 100 -3.08 16.80 -12.85
N GLN A 101 -2.16 17.67 -13.22
CA GLN A 101 -1.52 18.57 -12.26
C GLN A 101 -2.64 19.27 -11.50
N ALA A 102 -2.82 18.95 -10.22
CA ALA A 102 -3.49 19.88 -9.33
C ALA A 102 -2.51 21.06 -9.19
N THR A 103 -2.58 21.98 -10.14
CA THR A 103 -2.06 23.32 -9.96
C THR A 103 -2.88 23.89 -8.79
N ASN A 104 -2.28 23.93 -7.62
CA ASN A 104 -2.77 24.75 -6.52
C ASN A 104 -2.64 26.22 -6.96
N ALA A 105 -3.54 26.67 -7.84
CA ALA A 105 -3.57 28.05 -8.34
C ALA A 105 -4.28 29.00 -7.38
N ASN A 106 -4.61 28.57 -6.15
CA ASN A 106 -5.23 29.45 -5.17
C ASN A 106 -4.80 29.11 -3.73
N ALA A 107 -3.49 29.10 -3.49
CA ALA A 107 -2.97 29.29 -2.14
C ALA A 107 -2.49 30.75 -2.05
N THR A 108 -3.41 31.67 -1.77
CA THR A 108 -3.07 33.04 -1.38
C THR A 108 -2.14 32.94 -0.16
N PRO A 109 -0.90 33.46 -0.21
CA PRO A 109 -0.05 33.47 0.98
C PRO A 109 -0.72 34.37 2.02
N LEU A 110 -0.99 33.82 3.20
CA LEU A 110 -1.37 34.61 4.38
C LEU A 110 -0.25 35.64 4.61
N GLN A 111 -0.52 36.90 4.26
CA GLN A 111 0.35 38.00 4.63
C GLN A 111 0.49 38.02 6.15
N GLN A 112 1.73 37.95 6.63
CA GLN A 112 2.05 38.23 8.02
C GLN A 112 1.52 39.62 8.36
N ARG A 113 0.59 39.69 9.31
CA ARG A 113 0.15 40.96 9.90
C ARG A 113 1.39 41.67 10.43
N LYS A 114 1.72 42.83 9.85
CA LYS A 114 2.67 43.77 10.45
C LYS A 114 2.01 44.33 11.70
N ASP A 115 2.56 44.00 12.85
CA ASP A 115 2.23 44.65 14.11
C ASP A 115 2.46 46.15 13.97
N THR A 116 1.43 46.93 14.32
CA THR A 116 1.49 48.39 14.34
C THR A 116 2.09 48.81 15.67
N PRO A 117 3.18 49.60 15.73
CA PRO A 117 3.64 50.14 16.99
C PRO A 117 2.69 51.28 17.40
N MET A 118 2.11 51.18 18.60
CA MET A 118 1.56 52.34 19.29
C MET A 118 2.72 53.24 19.73
N ASP A 119 2.80 54.43 19.17
CA ASP A 119 3.62 55.51 19.73
C ASP A 119 2.70 56.58 20.32
N GLN A 120 2.90 56.83 21.62
CA GLN A 120 2.26 57.89 22.38
C GLN A 120 3.05 59.19 22.20
N LYS A 121 2.40 60.29 21.81
CA LYS A 121 2.60 61.65 22.37
C LYS A 121 1.78 62.70 21.64
N ASN A 122 0.87 63.37 22.35
CA ASN A 122 1.14 64.69 22.93
C ASN A 122 0.12 65.01 24.02
#